data_AF-A0A021XC18-F1
#
_entry.id   AF-A0A021XC18-F1
#
_cell.length_a   1.000
_cell.length_b   1.000
_cell.length_c   1.000
_cell.angle_alpha   90.00
_cell.angle_beta   90.00
_cell.angle_gamma   90.00
#
_symmetry.space_group_name_H-M   'P 1'
#
loop_
_entity.id
_entity.type
_entity.pdbx_description
1 polymer ?
#
loop_
_entity_poly.entity_id
_entity_poly.type
_entity_poly.pdbx_seq_one_letter_code
_entity_poly.pdbx_strand_id
1 'polypeptide(L)' 'MPPSEETRIRQKVDLIDMRLRSSGEYRLTNDEDAYAIYEGILRIHRGSNLSVDHPKLRFGGEYVFRLSPMNDDDQTVG' A
#
# COMPACT_ATOMS: atom_id res chain seq x y z
N MET A 1 -12.29 1.50 25.09
CA MET A 1 -11.04 0.74 24.89
C MET A 1 -10.45 1.20 23.57
N PRO A 2 -9.15 1.56 23.50
CA PRO A 2 -8.53 1.83 22.20
C PRO A 2 -8.61 0.57 21.33
N PRO A 3 -8.73 0.71 20.00
CA PRO A 3 -8.71 -0.44 19.10
C PRO A 3 -7.40 -1.20 19.28
N SER A 4 -7.47 -2.53 19.23
CA SER A 4 -6.29 -3.39 19.24
C SER A 4 -5.38 -3.04 18.06
N GLU A 5 -4.08 -3.25 18.24
CA GLU A 5 -3.05 -3.02 17.22
C GLU A 5 -3.41 -3.63 15.86
N GLU A 6 -3.86 -4.90 15.85
CA GLU A 6 -4.32 -5.60 14.66
C GLU A 6 -5.48 -4.87 13.93
N THR A 7 -6.40 -4.26 14.68
CA THR A 7 -7.51 -3.50 14.10
C THR A 7 -7.02 -2.21 13.45
N ARG A 8 -6.07 -1.51 14.09
CA ARG A 8 -5.44 -0.30 13.53
C ARG A 8 -4.69 -0.61 12.24
N ILE A 9 -3.91 -1.69 12.22
CA ILE A 9 -3.18 -2.16 11.04
C ILE A 9 -4.17 -2.46 9.91
N ARG A 10 -5.22 -3.26 10.16
CA ARG A 10 -6.24 -3.56 9.14
C ARG A 10 -6.92 -2.31 8.59
N GLN A 11 -7.34 -1.39 9.45
CA GLN A 11 -7.96 -0.13 9.02
C GLN A 11 -7.02 0.71 8.16
N LYS A 12 -5.73 0.74 8.52
CA LYS A 12 -4.72 1.48 7.77
C LYS A 12 -4.45 0.84 6.41
N VAL A 13 -4.36 -0.49 6.35
CA VAL A 13 -4.20 -1.24 5.10
C VAL A 13 -5.36 -0.95 4.13
N ASP A 14 -6.60 -1.00 4.61
CA ASP A 14 -7.80 -0.72 3.81
C ASP A 14 -7.80 0.73 3.26
N LEU A 15 -7.42 1.70 4.10
CA LEU A 15 -7.29 3.10 3.70
C LEU A 15 -6.23 3.29 2.59
N ILE A 16 -5.10 2.58 2.70
CA ILE A 16 -4.02 2.66 1.73
C ILE A 16 -4.45 2.03 0.40
N ASP A 17 -5.10 0.86 0.41
CA ASP A 17 -5.65 0.24 -0.81
C ASP A 17 -6.60 1.20 -1.54
N MET A 18 -7.56 1.79 -0.82
CA MET A 18 -8.48 2.77 -1.41
C MET A 18 -7.75 3.96 -2.03
N ARG A 19 -6.72 4.48 -1.36
CA ARG A 19 -5.90 5.59 -1.87
C ARG A 19 -5.07 5.18 -3.07
N LEU A 20 -4.50 3.98 -3.08
CA LEU A 20 -3.73 3.46 -4.20
C LEU A 20 -4.60 3.28 -5.44
N ARG A 21 -5.83 2.79 -5.29
CA ARG A 21 -6.78 2.66 -6.41
C ARG A 21 -7.26 4.01 -6.94
N SER A 22 -7.38 5.01 -6.08
CA SER A 22 -7.88 6.33 -6.45
C SER A 22 -6.80 7.28 -7.00
N SER A 23 -5.61 7.26 -6.41
CA SER A 23 -4.52 8.22 -6.71
C SER A 23 -3.28 7.57 -7.32
N GLY A 24 -3.19 6.24 -7.33
CA GLY A 24 -2.05 5.50 -7.86
C GLY A 24 -0.81 5.48 -6.97
N GLU A 25 -0.75 6.32 -5.92
CA GLU A 25 0.40 6.39 -5.01
C GLU A 25 -0.05 6.63 -3.55
N TYR A 26 0.68 6.02 -2.61
CA TYR A 26 0.56 6.31 -1.19
C TYR A 26 1.92 6.27 -0.48
N ARG A 27 2.15 7.20 0.44
CA ARG A 27 3.36 7.30 1.27
C ARG A 27 3.02 6.91 2.71
N LEU A 28 3.66 5.86 3.20
CA LEU A 28 3.53 5.36 4.57
C LEU A 28 4.82 5.64 5.33
N THR A 29 4.72 6.43 6.40
CA THR A 29 5.83 6.66 7.31
C THR A 29 6.27 5.36 7.99
N ASN A 30 7.58 5.15 8.08
CA ASN A 30 8.20 3.99 8.72
C ASN A 30 8.18 4.11 10.25
N ASP A 31 7.00 3.92 10.83
CA ASP A 31 6.73 3.82 12.27
C ASP A 31 6.63 2.34 12.74
N GLU A 32 6.35 2.11 14.01
CA GLU A 32 6.30 0.78 14.65
C GLU A 32 5.44 -0.25 13.90
N ASP A 33 4.25 0.16 13.43
CA ASP A 33 3.31 -0.69 12.69
C ASP A 33 3.60 -0.79 11.18
N ALA A 34 4.54 -0.01 10.64
CA ALA A 34 4.69 0.19 9.20
C ALA A 34 5.03 -1.10 8.44
N TYR A 35 5.83 -1.98 9.05
CA TYR A 35 6.18 -3.26 8.45
C TYR A 35 4.97 -4.18 8.31
N ALA A 36 4.12 -4.28 9.35
CA ALA A 36 2.91 -5.10 9.31
C ALA A 36 1.89 -4.54 8.30
N ILE A 37 1.77 -3.21 8.20
CA ILE A 37 0.94 -2.56 7.18
C ILE A 37 1.48 -2.86 5.77
N TYR A 38 2.80 -2.75 5.57
CA TYR A 38 3.45 -3.09 4.30
C TYR A 38 3.17 -4.53 3.87
N GLU A 39 3.33 -5.50 4.76
CA GLU A 39 3.02 -6.90 4.46
C GLU A 39 1.53 -7.10 4.11
N GLY A 40 0.64 -6.41 4.82
CA GLY A 40 -0.79 -6.41 4.53
C GLY A 40 -1.10 -5.93 3.11
N ILE A 41 -0.48 -4.82 2.69
CA ILE A 41 -0.65 -4.26 1.34
C ILE A 41 -0.10 -5.20 0.27
N LEU A 42 1.10 -5.76 0.48
CA LEU A 42 1.68 -6.74 -0.44
C LEU A 42 0.79 -7.97 -0.62
N ARG A 43 0.15 -8.42 0.46
CA ARG A 43 -0.74 -9.59 0.42
C ARG A 43 -2.01 -9.33 -0.40
N ILE A 44 -2.59 -8.13 -0.29
CA ILE A 44 -3.82 -7.76 -1.01
C ILE A 44 -3.55 -7.51 -2.49
N HIS A 45 -2.44 -6.82 -2.81
CA HIS A 45 -2.03 -6.52 -4.19
C HIS A 45 -1.13 -7.59 -4.80
N ARG A 46 -1.17 -8.83 -4.27
CA ARG A 46 -0.36 -9.92 -4.79
C ARG A 46 -0.80 -10.24 -6.22
N GLY A 47 0.09 -9.98 -7.19
CA GLY A 47 -0.19 -10.14 -8.62
C GLY A 47 -0.74 -8.89 -9.31
N SER A 48 -0.91 -7.78 -8.58
CA SER A 48 -1.16 -6.46 -9.18
C SER A 48 0.16 -5.79 -9.56
N ASN A 49 0.10 -4.74 -10.38
CA ASN A 49 1.26 -3.94 -10.78
C ASN A 49 1.68 -2.94 -9.69
N LEU A 50 1.83 -3.45 -8.45
CA LEU A 50 2.22 -2.69 -7.27
C LEU A 50 3.76 -2.65 -7.19
N SER A 51 4.32 -1.44 -7.22
CA SER A 51 5.72 -1.17 -6.94
C SER A 51 5.86 -0.53 -5.56
N VAL A 52 6.90 -0.89 -4.80
CA VAL A 52 7.16 -0.30 -3.48
C VAL A 52 8.60 0.21 -3.43
N ASP A 53 8.77 1.50 -3.16
CA ASP A 53 10.07 2.09 -2.82
C ASP A 53 10.29 1.94 -1.31
N HIS A 54 11.39 1.31 -0.94
CA HIS A 54 11.73 1.06 0.45
C HIS A 54 12.53 2.23 1.04
N PRO A 55 12.32 2.58 2.31
CA PRO A 55 13.08 3.64 2.96
C PRO A 55 14.58 3.32 2.96
N LYS A 56 15.40 4.28 2.52
CA LYS A 56 16.88 4.13 2.47
C LYS A 56 17.53 4.05 3.85
N LEU A 57 16.84 4.53 4.89
CA LEU A 57 17.31 4.57 6.27
C LEU A 57 16.43 3.69 7.16
N ARG A 58 17.06 3.03 8.14
CA ARG A 58 16.36 2.14 9.10
C ARG A 58 15.41 2.89 10.05
N PHE A 59 15.64 4.19 10.27
CA PHE A 59 14.81 5.07 11.10
C PHE A 59 14.60 6.39 10.35
N GLY A 60 13.35 6.86 10.28
CA GLY A 60 13.01 8.06 9.51
C GLY A 60 13.07 7.83 8.01
N GLY A 61 11.99 7.33 7.45
CA GLY A 61 11.81 7.10 6.02
C GLY A 61 10.35 6.75 5.71
N GLU A 62 10.02 6.61 4.44
CA GLU A 62 8.66 6.29 3.99
C GLU A 62 8.71 5.10 3.03
N TYR A 63 7.75 4.20 3.17
CA TYR A 63 7.40 3.27 2.10
C TYR A 63 6.55 4.02 1.09
N VAL A 64 6.97 4.03 -0.17
CA VAL A 64 6.19 4.64 -1.25
C VAL A 64 5.58 3.53 -2.09
N PHE A 65 4.28 3.33 -1.91
CA PHE A 65 3.50 2.38 -2.71
C PHE A 65 3.03 3.07 -3.97
N ARG A 66 3.25 2.44 -5.12
CA ARG A 66 2.75 2.90 -6.43
C ARG A 66 2.00 1.79 -7.11
N LEU A 67 0.70 1.98 -7.30
CA LEU A 67 -0.13 1.10 -8.09
C LEU A 67 -0.21 1.71 -9.48
N SER A 68 0.50 1.12 -10.44
CA SER A 68 0.30 1.51 -11.83
C SER A 68 -1.10 1.08 -12.25
N PRO A 69 -1.88 1.91 -12.96
CA PRO A 69 -3.05 1.42 -13.63
C PRO A 69 -2.57 0.26 -14.49
N MET A 70 -3.15 -0.91 -14.27
CA MET A 70 -3.01 -1.99 -15.23
C MET A 70 -3.62 -1.41 -16.49
N ASN A 71 -2.78 -0.98 -17.44
CA ASN A 71 -3.26 -0.45 -18.70
C ASN A 71 -4.21 -1.52 -19.23
N ASP A 72 -5.49 -1.19 -19.26
CA ASP A 72 -6.54 -1.92 -19.95
C ASP A 72 -6.36 -1.69 -21.48
N ASP A 73 -5.10 -1.65 -21.95
CA ASP A 73 -4.72 -1.59 -23.36
C ASP A 73 -4.71 -3.01 -23.97
N ASP A 74 -5.60 -3.89 -23.51
CA ASP A 74 -5.94 -5.11 -24.23
C ASP A 74 -7.47 -5.25 -24.29
N GLN A 75 -8.01 -4.60 -25.33
CA GLN A 75 -9.17 -5.05 -26.11
C GLN A 75 -10.58 -4.69 -25.61
N THR A 76 -10.91 -3.40 -25.68
CA THR A 76 -12.20 -2.93 -26.22
C THR A 76 -11.86 -2.00 -27.38
N VAL A 77 -12.35 -2.07 -28.62
CA VAL A 77 -13.49 -2.67 -29.32
C VAL A 77 -13.10 -2.56 -30.82
N GLY A 78 -13.47 -3.48 -31.71
CA GLY A 78 -14.76 -3.47 -32.40
C GLY A 78 -14.52 -3.49 -33.92
#